data_AF-A0A547PCP8-F1
#
_entry.id   AF-A0A547PCP8-F1
#
_cell.length_a   1.000
_cell.length_b   1.000
_cell.length_c   1.000
_cell.angle_alpha   90.00
_cell.angle_beta   90.00
_cell.angle_gamma   90.00
#
_symmetry.space_group_name_H-M   'P 1'
#
loop_
_entity.id
_entity.type
_entity.pdbx_description
1 polymer ?
#
loop_
_entity_poly.entity_id
_entity_poly.type
_entity_poly.pdbx_seq_one_letter_code
_entity_poly.pdbx_strand_id
1 'polypeptide(L)' 'MPLIEISPSAAYLRMLLKLAFLAPDIQRGILEGRQPGSLNLQQLIKMDIPLCWNEQRTALNWPSAN' A
#
# COMPACT_ATOMS: atom_id res chain seq x y z
N MET A 1 -17.12 -22.90 -5.45
CA MET A 1 -16.93 -21.97 -4.31
C MET A 1 -15.45 -22.01 -3.96
N PRO A 2 -14.66 -20.94 -4.15
CA PRO A 2 -13.26 -20.96 -3.77
C PRO A 2 -13.18 -20.85 -2.24
N LEU A 3 -12.78 -21.93 -1.61
CA LEU A 3 -12.53 -22.00 -0.18
C LEU A 3 -11.21 -21.25 0.06
N ILE A 4 -11.25 -20.12 0.76
CA ILE A 4 -10.02 -19.53 1.31
C ILE A 4 -9.60 -20.44 2.47
N GLU A 5 -8.82 -21.48 2.17
CA GLU A 5 -8.36 -22.50 3.13
C GLU A 5 -7.36 -21.97 4.17
N ILE A 6 -6.81 -20.78 3.95
CA ILE A 6 -5.86 -20.13 4.85
C ILE A 6 -6.53 -18.94 5.49
N SER A 7 -6.84 -19.07 6.79
CA SER A 7 -7.17 -17.90 7.61
C SER A 7 -6.03 -16.89 7.45
N PRO A 8 -6.28 -15.71 6.88
CA PRO A 8 -5.22 -14.76 6.60
C PRO A 8 -4.52 -14.42 7.91
N SER A 9 -3.19 -14.60 7.93
CA SER A 9 -2.41 -14.30 9.12
C SER A 9 -2.62 -12.84 9.52
N ALA A 10 -2.49 -12.54 10.80
CA ALA A 10 -2.61 -11.16 11.29
C ALA A 10 -1.66 -10.20 10.56
N ALA A 11 -0.53 -10.67 10.02
CA ALA A 11 0.37 -9.86 9.19
C ALA A 11 -0.25 -9.51 7.83
N TYR A 12 -0.88 -10.48 7.15
CA TYR A 12 -1.55 -10.25 5.87
C TYR A 12 -2.74 -9.30 6.00
N LEU A 13 -3.57 -9.44 7.04
CA LEU A 13 -4.68 -8.52 7.30
C LEU A 13 -4.20 -7.10 7.61
N ARG A 14 -3.16 -6.95 8.45
CA ARG A 14 -2.55 -5.64 8.72
C ARG A 14 -1.98 -4.99 7.45
N MET A 15 -1.43 -5.80 6.56
CA MET A 15 -0.94 -5.34 5.26
C MET A 15 -2.07 -4.85 4.36
N LEU A 16 -3.16 -5.62 4.25
CA LEU A 16 -4.34 -5.21 3.49
C LEU A 16 -4.96 -3.93 4.04
N LEU A 17 -5.05 -3.79 5.36
CA LEU A 17 -5.54 -2.57 6.00
C LEU A 17 -4.64 -1.37 5.65
N LYS A 18 -3.32 -1.50 5.76
CA LYS A 18 -2.40 -0.42 5.36
C LYS A 18 -2.57 0.00 3.90
N LEU A 19 -2.74 -0.96 2.99
CA LEU A 19 -3.01 -0.67 1.58
C LEU A 19 -4.35 0.05 1.39
N ALA A 20 -5.39 -0.34 2.13
CA ALA A 20 -6.71 0.29 2.06
C ALA A 20 -6.70 1.77 2.51
N PHE A 21 -5.75 2.17 3.36
CA PHE A 21 -5.60 3.56 3.82
C PHE A 21 -4.62 4.41 2.97
N LEU A 22 -3.99 3.82 1.94
CA LEU A 22 -3.20 4.60 0.99
C LEU A 22 -4.07 5.51 0.12
N ALA A 23 -3.46 6.60 -0.34
CA ALA A 23 -4.08 7.47 -1.33
C ALA A 23 -4.48 6.67 -2.60
N PRO A 24 -5.63 6.98 -3.22
CA PRO A 24 -6.20 6.15 -4.29
C PRO A 24 -5.34 6.13 -5.57
N ASP A 25 -4.55 7.16 -5.84
CA ASP A 25 -3.56 7.20 -6.92
C ASP A 25 -2.39 6.23 -6.67
N ILE A 26 -1.98 6.08 -5.42
CA ILE A 26 -0.93 5.13 -5.01
C ILE A 26 -1.44 3.69 -5.15
N GLN A 27 -2.67 3.43 -4.65
CA GLN A 27 -3.32 2.13 -4.80
C GLN A 27 -3.40 1.71 -6.28
N ARG A 28 -3.84 2.62 -7.15
CA ARG A 28 -3.89 2.38 -8.60
C ARG A 28 -2.53 2.08 -9.19
N GLY A 29 -1.49 2.87 -8.89
CA GLY A 29 -0.16 2.57 -9.41
C GLY A 29 0.43 1.26 -8.90
N ILE A 30 0.12 0.85 -7.66
CA ILE A 30 0.51 -0.48 -7.17
C ILE A 30 -0.21 -1.57 -7.97
N LEU A 31 -1.53 -1.46 -8.16
CA LEU A 31 -2.32 -2.42 -8.95
C LEU A 31 -1.89 -2.48 -10.42
N GLU A 32 -1.47 -1.35 -10.97
CA GLU A 32 -0.99 -1.22 -12.35
C GLU A 32 0.51 -1.55 -12.50
N GLY A 33 1.19 -1.95 -11.42
CA GLY A 33 2.61 -2.31 -11.43
C GLY A 33 3.56 -1.13 -11.67
N ARG A 34 3.06 0.12 -11.54
CA ARG A 34 3.84 1.38 -11.60
C ARG A 34 4.49 1.76 -10.28
N GLN A 35 4.46 0.88 -9.28
CA GLN A 35 5.19 1.13 -8.04
C GLN A 35 6.70 1.25 -8.32
N PRO A 36 7.42 2.17 -7.66
CA PRO A 36 8.87 2.24 -7.75
C PRO A 36 9.49 0.88 -7.41
N GLY A 37 10.51 0.44 -8.14
CA GLY A 37 11.17 -0.87 -7.86
C GLY A 37 11.80 -0.94 -6.47
N SER A 38 12.09 0.21 -5.86
CA SER A 38 12.51 0.30 -4.46
C SER A 38 11.37 0.02 -3.49
N LEU A 39 10.13 0.37 -3.84
CA LEU A 39 8.96 0.26 -2.97
C LEU A 39 8.39 -1.16 -3.00
N ASN A 40 8.51 -1.87 -1.89
CA ASN A 40 7.93 -3.19 -1.70
C ASN A 40 7.01 -3.24 -0.47
N LEU A 41 6.17 -4.28 -0.40
CA LEU A 41 5.21 -4.45 0.69
C LEU A 41 5.87 -4.48 2.07
N GLN A 42 7.07 -5.06 2.20
CA GLN A 42 7.78 -5.10 3.49
C GLN A 42 8.23 -3.70 3.93
N GLN A 43 8.66 -2.85 2.99
CA GLN A 43 8.99 -1.45 3.28
C GLN A 43 7.74 -0.66 3.65
N LEU A 44 6.64 -0.86 2.93
CA LEU A 44 5.36 -0.20 3.23
C LEU A 44 4.84 -0.55 4.64
N ILE A 45 5.06 -1.79 5.07
CA ILE A 45 4.71 -2.24 6.43
C ILE A 45 5.65 -1.63 7.49
N LYS A 46 6.93 -1.45 7.18
CA LYS A 46 7.93 -0.87 8.11
C LYS A 46 7.88 0.65 8.17
N MET A 47 7.46 1.32 7.12
CA MET A 47 7.30 2.76 7.08
C MET A 47 6.15 3.19 8.00
N ASP A 48 6.41 4.26 8.74
CA ASP A 48 5.36 5.07 9.35
C ASP A 48 4.78 5.94 8.23
N ILE A 49 3.57 5.58 7.78
CA ILE A 49 2.90 6.26 6.68
C ILE A 49 1.88 7.21 7.30
N PRO A 50 2.00 8.51 7.05
CA PRO A 50 1.07 9.50 7.60
C PRO A 50 -0.36 9.24 7.06
N LEU A 51 -1.39 9.58 7.85
CA LEU A 51 -2.78 9.43 7.41
C LEU A 51 -3.15 10.45 6.32
N CYS A 52 -2.49 11.61 6.30
CA CYS A 52 -2.71 12.64 5.29
C CYS A 52 -2.17 12.19 3.92
N TRP A 53 -3.06 12.03 2.93
CA TRP A 53 -2.67 11.59 1.59
C TRP A 53 -1.60 12.46 0.93
N ASN A 54 -1.59 13.78 1.19
CA ASN A 54 -0.57 14.65 0.63
C ASN A 54 0.82 14.32 1.20
N GLU A 55 0.89 14.07 2.50
CA GLU A 55 2.11 13.64 3.18
C GLU A 55 2.52 12.22 2.77
N GLN A 56 1.56 11.32 2.49
CA GLN A 56 1.85 9.99 1.97
C GLN A 56 2.61 10.05 0.64
N ARG A 57 2.16 10.93 -0.27
CA ARG A 57 2.81 11.12 -1.57
C ARG A 57 4.23 11.62 -1.40
N THR A 58 4.45 12.60 -0.52
CA THR A 58 5.80 13.08 -0.22
C THR A 58 6.68 11.98 0.40
N ALA A 59 6.16 11.23 1.37
CA ALA A 59 6.91 10.16 2.06
C ALA A 59 7.28 9.01 1.13
N LEU A 60 6.41 8.68 0.17
CA LEU A 60 6.59 7.60 -0.81
C LEU A 60 7.23 8.09 -2.11
N ASN A 61 7.58 9.37 -2.19
CA ASN A 61 8.05 10.07 -3.39
C ASN A 61 7.17 9.77 -4.62
N TRP A 62 5.86 9.75 -4.39
CA TRP A 62 4.87 9.44 -5.41
C TRP A 62 4.58 10.67 -6.27
N PRO A 63 4.57 10.55 -7.60
CA PRO A 63 4.17 11.66 -8.44
C PRO A 63 2.69 11.95 -8.17
N SER A 64 2.41 13.11 -7.58
CA SER A 64 1.06 13.63 -7.47
C SER A 64 0.47 13.68 -8.87
N ALA A 65 -0.48 12.79 -9.17
CA ALA A 65 -1.28 12.94 -10.37
C ALA A 65 -2.11 14.22 -10.18
N ASN A 66 -1.70 15.27 -10.89
CA ASN A 66 -2.47 16.50 -11.02
C ASN A 66 -3.82 16.22 -11.68
#